data_AF-A0A3D5WDX3-F1
#
_entry.id   AF-A0A3D5WDX3-F1
#
_cell.length_a   1.000
_cell.length_b   1.000
_cell.length_c   1.000
_cell.angle_alpha   90.00
_cell.angle_beta   90.00
_cell.angle_gamma   90.00
#
_symmetry.space_group_name_H-M   'P 1'
#
loop_
_entity.id
_entity.type
_entity.pdbx_description
1 polymer ?
#
loop_
_entity_poly.entity_id
_entity_poly.type
_entity_poly.pdbx_seq_one_letter_code
_entity_poly.pdbx_strand_id
1 'polypeptide(L)' 'MNRYPRYLVLLLTTACNLNCAYCYREERDHFQSMPREVAEKALRLAASSGSSFHVQITGGEPCLEPELIEWTASLV' A
#
# COMPACT_ATOMS: atom_id res chain seq x y z
N MET A 1 -9.58 21.56 -13.31
CA MET A 1 -8.86 20.27 -13.33
C MET A 1 -8.61 19.83 -11.89
N ASN A 2 -9.21 18.73 -11.46
CA ASN A 2 -9.04 18.21 -10.10
C ASN A 2 -7.64 17.57 -9.99
N ARG A 3 -6.77 18.11 -9.13
CA ARG A 3 -5.34 17.74 -9.04
C ARG A 3 -5.05 16.57 -8.09
N TYR A 4 -6.09 15.94 -7.54
CA TYR A 4 -5.96 15.00 -6.44
C TYR A 4 -6.31 13.56 -6.85
N PRO A 5 -5.62 12.55 -6.30
CA PRO A 5 -5.81 11.16 -6.69
C PRO A 5 -7.18 10.65 -6.26
N ARG A 6 -7.90 9.98 -7.17
CA ARG A 6 -9.12 9.21 -6.83
C ARG A 6 -8.80 7.78 -6.38
N TYR A 7 -7.56 7.34 -6.58
CA TYR A 7 -7.10 5.99 -6.34
C TYR A 7 -5.68 6.05 -5.79
N LEU A 8 -5.46 5.47 -4.61
CA LEU A 8 -4.16 5.33 -3.97
C LEU A 8 -3.84 3.85 -3.84
N VAL A 9 -2.72 3.42 -4.40
CA VAL A 9 -2.23 2.04 -4.27
C VAL A 9 -1.07 2.03 -3.28
N LEU A 10 -1.20 1.28 -2.19
CA LEU A 10 -0.19 1.14 -1.15
C LEU A 10 0.41 -0.27 -1.20
N LEU A 11 1.69 -0.36 -1.56
CA LEU A 11 2.47 -1.60 -1.48
C LEU A 11 3.02 -1.74 -0.05
N LEU A 12 2.28 -2.43 0.83
CA LEU A 12 2.64 -2.53 2.25
C LEU A 12 3.88 -3.38 2.50
N THR A 13 4.20 -4.30 1.58
CA THR A 13 5.40 -5.13 1.69
C THR A 13 5.86 -5.61 0.33
N THR A 14 7.17 -5.81 0.18
CA THR A 14 7.74 -6.53 -0.96
C THR A 14 7.78 -8.05 -0.73
N ALA A 15 7.46 -8.54 0.47
CA ALA A 15 7.37 -9.97 0.75
C ALA A 15 6.18 -10.63 0.07
N CYS A 16 6.38 -11.84 -0.46
CA CYS A 16 5.33 -12.69 -1.02
C CYS A 16 5.66 -14.15 -0.71
N ASN A 17 4.67 -14.93 -0.30
CA ASN A 17 4.81 -16.36 -0.02
C ASN A 17 4.58 -17.24 -1.27
N LEU A 18 4.39 -16.63 -2.45
CA LEU A 18 4.22 -17.31 -3.73
C LEU A 18 5.29 -16.86 -4.74
N ASN A 19 5.51 -17.68 -5.76
CA ASN A 19 6.48 -17.42 -6.83
C ASN A 19 5.82 -17.48 -8.21
N CYS A 20 4.81 -16.65 -8.44
CA CYS A 20 3.97 -16.72 -9.65
C CYS A 20 4.79 -16.53 -10.94
N ALA A 21 4.55 -17.38 -11.94
CA ALA A 21 5.23 -17.32 -13.24
C ALA A 21 4.97 -16.02 -14.01
N TYR A 22 3.85 -15.35 -13.72
CA TYR A 22 3.41 -14.11 -14.36
C TYR A 22 3.61 -12.87 -13.45
N CYS A 23 4.32 -12.99 -12.33
CA CYS A 23 4.53 -11.84 -11.45
C CYS A 23 5.50 -10.85 -12.11
N TYR A 24 5.05 -9.59 -12.24
CA TYR A 24 5.78 -8.49 -12.87
C TYR A 24 6.97 -7.97 -12.05
N ARG A 25 7.16 -8.47 -10.83
CA ARG A 25 8.28 -8.06 -9.97
C ARG A 25 9.52 -8.90 -10.28
N GLU A 26 10.59 -8.19 -10.62
CA GLU A 26 11.90 -8.77 -10.95
C GLU A 26 12.66 -9.23 -9.69
N GLU A 27 12.59 -8.47 -8.59
CA GLU A 27 13.26 -8.80 -7.32
C GLU A 27 12.27 -9.38 -6.28
N ARG A 28 12.56 -10.61 -5.85
CA ARG A 28 11.74 -11.39 -4.89
C ARG A 28 12.49 -11.80 -3.63
N ASP A 29 13.80 -11.55 -3.55
CA ASP A 29 14.64 -11.99 -2.43
C ASP A 29 14.88 -10.91 -1.37
N HIS A 30 14.44 -9.67 -1.64
CA HIS A 30 14.55 -8.55 -0.72
C HIS A 30 13.19 -8.17 -0.16
N PHE A 31 12.96 -8.56 1.11
CA PHE A 31 11.73 -8.30 1.84
C PHE A 31 11.83 -7.03 2.65
N GLN A 32 10.90 -6.12 2.42
CA GLN A 32 10.78 -4.84 3.09
C GLN A 32 9.31 -4.54 3.33
N SER A 33 8.98 -4.23 4.58
CA SER A 33 7.66 -3.74 4.97
C SER A 33 7.67 -2.21 4.91
N MET A 34 6.55 -1.62 4.51
CA MET A 34 6.36 -0.18 4.49
C MET A 34 6.38 0.36 5.93
N PRO A 35 7.19 1.38 6.24
CA PRO A 35 7.12 2.06 7.53
C PRO A 35 5.75 2.71 7.74
N ARG A 36 5.21 2.63 8.96
CA ARG A 36 3.88 3.18 9.29
C ARG A 36 3.76 4.67 8.97
N GLU A 37 4.84 5.42 9.16
CA GLU A 37 4.92 6.85 8.90
C GLU A 37 4.78 7.16 7.40
N VAL A 38 5.21 6.25 6.53
CA VAL A 38 5.07 6.39 5.07
C VAL A 38 3.61 6.17 4.67
N ALA A 39 2.95 5.13 5.20
CA ALA A 39 1.53 4.89 4.97
C ALA A 39 0.68 6.10 5.41
N GLU A 40 0.93 6.63 6.61
CA GLU A 40 0.23 7.80 7.12
C GLU A 40 0.43 9.03 6.22
N LYS A 41 1.68 9.34 5.84
CA LYS A 41 1.96 10.49 4.96
C LYS A 41 1.30 10.34 3.59
N ALA A 42 1.29 9.13 3.02
CA ALA A 42 0.64 8.87 1.74
C ALA A 42 -0.88 9.08 1.82
N LEU A 43 -1.52 8.57 2.87
CA LEU A 43 -2.95 8.77 3.11
C LEU A 43 -3.31 10.23 3.33
N ARG A 44 -2.55 10.95 4.17
CA ARG A 44 -2.76 12.40 4.40
C ARG A 44 -2.61 13.21 3.12
N LEU A 45 -1.63 12.87 2.28
CA LEU A 45 -1.43 13.53 1.00
C LEU A 45 -2.60 13.28 0.04
N ALA A 46 -3.07 12.04 -0.08
CA ALA A 46 -4.21 11.70 -0.92
C ALA A 46 -5.51 12.35 -0.42
N ALA A 47 -5.70 12.40 0.90
CA ALA A 47 -6.86 13.02 1.56
C ALA A 47 -6.83 14.56 1.55
N SER A 48 -5.72 15.20 1.16
CA SER A 48 -5.55 16.66 1.22
C SER A 48 -6.61 17.46 0.44
N SER A 49 -7.32 16.82 -0.48
CA SER A 49 -8.42 17.42 -1.24
C SER A 49 -9.75 17.46 -0.50
N GLY A 50 -9.90 16.68 0.56
CA GLY A 50 -11.19 16.42 1.25
C GLY A 50 -12.20 15.62 0.42
N SER A 51 -11.84 15.14 -0.78
CA SER A 51 -12.70 14.29 -1.60
C SER A 51 -12.49 12.82 -1.25
N SER A 52 -13.53 12.01 -1.43
CA SER A 52 -13.38 10.55 -1.31
C SER A 52 -12.46 10.00 -2.38
N PHE A 53 -11.67 9.01 -2.00
CA PHE A 53 -10.77 8.27 -2.86
C PHE A 53 -10.76 6.80 -2.44
N HIS A 54 -10.35 5.93 -3.34
CA HIS A 54 -10.19 4.51 -3.06
C HIS A 54 -8.76 4.21 -2.64
N VAL A 55 -8.58 3.38 -1.60
CA VAL A 55 -7.29 2.86 -1.18
C VAL A 55 -7.23 1.37 -1.52
N GLN A 56 -6.27 0.99 -2.37
CA GLN A 56 -5.94 -0.39 -2.63
C GLN A 56 -4.69 -0.76 -1.84
N ILE A 57 -4.83 -1.74 -0.96
CA ILE A 57 -3.72 -2.35 -0.25
C ILE A 57 -3.19 -3.51 -1.09
N THR A 58 -1.89 -3.52 -1.33
CA THR A 58 -1.20 -4.52 -2.16
C THR A 58 0.25 -4.68 -1.70
N GLY A 59 1.11 -5.27 -2.53
CA GLY A 59 2.51 -5.53 -2.23
C GLY A 59 3.03 -6.71 -3.04
N GLY A 60 3.83 -7.56 -2.40
CA GLY A 60 3.84 -8.97 -2.76
C GLY A 60 2.53 -9.62 -2.29
N GLU A 61 2.53 -10.13 -1.06
CA GLU A 61 1.33 -10.61 -0.38
C GLU A 61 1.05 -9.72 0.85
N PRO A 62 0.08 -8.78 0.77
CA PRO A 62 -0.21 -7.86 1.88
C PRO A 62 -0.68 -8.59 3.14
N CYS A 63 -1.34 -9.75 3.03
CA CYS A 63 -1.81 -10.51 4.19
C CYS A 63 -0.67 -11.12 5.05
N LEU A 64 0.60 -10.98 4.62
CA LEU A 64 1.75 -11.26 5.47
C LEU A 64 2.00 -10.17 6.53
N GLU A 65 1.35 -9.01 6.41
CA GLU A 65 1.48 -7.85 7.31
C GLU A 65 0.12 -7.43 7.91
N PRO A 66 -0.60 -8.32 8.62
CA PRO A 66 -1.97 -8.05 9.09
C PRO A 66 -2.05 -6.82 10.02
N GLU A 67 -1.08 -6.63 10.91
CA GLU A 67 -1.04 -5.47 11.80
C GLU A 67 -0.88 -4.15 11.04
N LEU A 68 -0.13 -4.16 9.94
CA LEU A 68 0.07 -2.97 9.12
C LEU A 68 -1.18 -2.65 8.29
N ILE A 69 -1.93 -3.67 7.86
CA ILE A 69 -3.26 -3.51 7.25
C ILE A 69 -4.20 -2.83 8.23
N GLU A 70 -4.34 -3.39 9.44
CA GLU A 70 -5.23 -2.86 10.49
C GLU A 70 -4.85 -1.43 10.87
N TRP A 71 -3.55 -1.17 11.07
CA TRP A 71 -3.04 0.17 11.31
C TRP A 71 -3.41 1.14 10.18
N THR A 72 -3.14 0.77 8.92
CA THR A 72 -3.42 1.62 7.75
C THR A 72 -4.91 1.91 7.63
N ALA A 73 -5.76 0.91 7.86
CA ALA A 73 -7.21 1.04 7.82
C ALA A 73 -7.75 1.95 8.94
N SER A 74 -7.10 1.99 10.11
CA SER A 74 -7.49 2.86 11.23
C SER A 74 -7.32 4.36 10.96
N LEU A 75 -6.61 4.73 9.89
CA LEU A 75 -6.29 6.12 9.54
C LEU A 75 -7.31 6.79 8.60
N VAL A 76 -8.32 6.06 8.12
CA VAL A 76 -9.31 6.52 7.12
C VAL A 76 -10.75 6.35 7.54
#